data_AF-A0A067DH71-F1
#
_entry.id   AF-A0A067DH71-F1
#
_cell.length_a   1.000
_cell.length_b   1.000
_cell.length_c   1.000
_cell.angle_alpha   90.00
_cell.angle_beta   90.00
_cell.angle_gamma   90.00
#
_symmetry.space_group_name_H-M   'P 1'
#
loop_
_entity.id
_entity.type
_entity.pdbx_description
1 polymer ?
#
loop_
_entity_poly.entity_id
_entity_poly.type
_entity_poly.pdbx_seq_one_letter_code
_entity_poly.pdbx_strand_id
1 'polypeptide(L)'
;MAARKRASSRAIATATDTDTSKSETPTSQEHADPPIAPPKSGLIFKLCLFFAIPYFYLLFYHYKIESELQRSILINAGLSLAGFFITQKMIPVASRYVLRRNLFGYDINKKGTPQGTIKVPESLGIVVGAVFLVLAILFQYFNFTADSNWLVEYNAALASICFMLLLGFVDDVLDVPWRVKLILPSFAALPLLMAYAGHTSIIIPKPLVPYVGLEILDLGWIYKLYMFLLAVFCTNSINIHAGLNGLEVGQTVVIASAVSINLVILY
;
A
#
# COMPACT_ATOMS: atom_id res chain seq x y z
N MET A 1 -20.42 4.68 -38.08
CA MET A 1 -20.96 3.59 -38.93
C MET A 1 -20.24 3.60 -40.27
N ALA A 2 -19.90 2.40 -40.77
CA ALA A 2 -19.54 2.03 -42.15
C ALA A 2 -18.35 2.73 -42.85
N ALA A 3 -17.30 1.96 -43.17
CA ALA A 3 -17.10 1.41 -44.53
C ALA A 3 -15.63 0.99 -44.76
N ARG A 4 -15.46 -0.29 -45.08
CA ARG A 4 -14.26 -0.89 -45.70
C ARG A 4 -14.05 -0.27 -47.08
N LYS A 5 -12.81 0.07 -47.48
CA LYS A 5 -12.43 0.03 -48.90
C LYS A 5 -10.96 -0.34 -49.09
N ARG A 6 -10.79 -1.46 -49.80
CA ARG A 6 -9.58 -2.08 -50.32
C ARG A 6 -9.17 -1.32 -51.58
N ALA A 7 -7.90 -0.99 -51.76
CA ALA A 7 -7.34 -0.62 -53.05
C ALA A 7 -6.34 -1.70 -53.47
N SER A 8 -6.52 -2.22 -54.68
CA SER A 8 -5.60 -3.12 -55.38
C SER A 8 -5.39 -2.55 -56.78
N SER A 9 -4.15 -2.49 -57.23
CA SER A 9 -3.66 -2.54 -58.62
C SER A 9 -2.19 -2.06 -58.60
N ARG A 10 -1.21 -2.64 -59.31
CA ARG A 10 -1.10 -3.77 -60.22
C ARG A 10 0.41 -4.00 -60.43
N ALA A 11 0.82 -5.25 -60.62
CA ALA A 11 2.20 -5.71 -60.83
C ALA A 11 2.84 -5.28 -62.17
N ILE A 12 4.18 -5.32 -62.23
CA ILE A 12 5.10 -5.76 -63.32
C ILE A 12 6.47 -6.03 -62.63
N ALA A 13 6.83 -7.30 -62.36
CA ALA A 13 7.77 -8.17 -63.10
C ALA A 13 9.25 -7.71 -63.06
N THR A 14 10.05 -8.30 -62.16
CA THR A 14 11.12 -9.32 -62.39
C THR A 14 12.51 -8.75 -62.70
N ALA A 15 13.41 -8.89 -61.73
CA ALA A 15 14.81 -9.26 -61.96
C ALA A 15 15.33 -9.99 -60.71
N THR A 16 15.81 -11.20 -60.93
CA THR A 16 16.58 -12.05 -60.02
C THR A 16 17.85 -11.35 -59.53
N ASP A 17 18.08 -11.38 -58.22
CA ASP A 17 19.44 -11.58 -57.70
C ASP A 17 19.38 -12.35 -56.38
N THR A 18 20.01 -13.50 -56.41
CA THR A 18 20.43 -14.30 -55.27
C THR A 18 21.38 -13.48 -54.40
N ASP A 19 21.00 -13.22 -53.16
CA ASP A 19 22.00 -12.95 -52.13
C ASP A 19 21.58 -13.56 -50.79
N THR A 20 22.26 -14.65 -50.45
CA THR A 20 22.31 -15.28 -49.15
C THR A 20 22.89 -14.29 -48.13
N SER A 21 22.05 -13.70 -47.28
CA SER A 21 22.51 -13.02 -46.07
C SER A 21 21.63 -13.35 -44.87
N LYS A 22 22.19 -14.24 -44.03
CA LYS A 22 22.11 -14.33 -42.57
C LYS A 22 20.77 -13.94 -41.94
N SER A 23 20.01 -14.97 -41.59
CA SER A 23 19.00 -14.95 -40.52
C SER A 23 19.68 -14.53 -39.20
N GLU A 24 19.57 -13.25 -38.86
CA GLU A 24 19.87 -12.77 -37.52
C GLU A 24 18.86 -13.39 -36.56
N THR A 25 19.34 -14.37 -35.80
CA THR A 25 18.63 -14.93 -34.66
C THR A 25 18.40 -13.80 -33.66
N PRO A 26 17.17 -13.55 -33.17
CA PRO A 26 16.98 -12.52 -32.15
C PRO A 26 17.71 -13.00 -30.90
N THR A 27 18.80 -12.31 -30.58
CA THR A 27 19.60 -12.50 -29.39
C THR A 27 18.66 -12.51 -28.21
N SER A 28 18.60 -13.65 -27.52
CA SER A 28 17.95 -13.82 -26.23
C SER A 28 18.33 -12.64 -25.36
N GLN A 29 17.35 -11.79 -25.04
CA GLN A 29 17.52 -10.74 -24.05
C GLN A 29 17.96 -11.41 -22.76
N GLU A 30 19.25 -11.28 -22.43
CA GLU A 30 19.78 -11.62 -21.12
C GLU A 30 18.85 -11.00 -20.08
N HIS A 31 18.48 -11.81 -19.09
CA HIS A 31 17.73 -11.39 -17.92
C HIS A 31 18.55 -10.36 -17.12
N ALA A 32 18.71 -9.15 -17.63
CA ALA A 32 19.13 -8.01 -16.84
C ALA A 32 18.07 -7.82 -15.76
N ASP A 33 18.52 -7.80 -14.51
CA ASP A 33 17.66 -7.50 -13.39
C ASP A 33 16.86 -6.21 -13.65
N PRO A 34 15.58 -6.15 -13.22
CA PRO A 34 14.81 -4.94 -13.36
C PRO A 34 15.62 -3.78 -12.74
N PRO A 35 15.65 -2.60 -13.38
CA PRO A 35 16.48 -1.48 -12.97
C PRO A 35 15.86 -0.82 -11.74
N ILE A 36 15.94 -1.50 -10.60
CA ILE A 36 15.58 -0.98 -9.29
C ILE A 36 16.77 -0.16 -8.83
N ALA A 37 16.55 1.14 -8.62
CA ALA A 37 17.58 2.01 -8.09
C ALA A 37 18.07 1.48 -6.73
N PRO A 38 19.39 1.50 -6.46
CA PRO A 38 19.90 1.03 -5.19
C PRO A 38 19.31 1.84 -4.03
N PRO A 39 19.03 1.22 -2.88
CA PRO A 39 18.47 1.91 -1.74
C PRO A 39 19.45 2.98 -1.25
N LYS A 40 18.93 4.15 -0.89
CA LYS A 40 19.69 5.17 -0.16
C LYS A 40 19.81 4.77 1.31
N SER A 41 20.48 3.65 1.58
CA SER A 41 20.50 2.98 2.90
C SER A 41 20.92 3.91 4.03
N GLY A 42 21.88 4.81 3.80
CA GLY A 42 22.30 5.79 4.82
C GLY A 42 21.20 6.80 5.18
N LEU A 43 20.39 7.24 4.21
CA LEU A 43 19.24 8.11 4.47
C LEU A 43 18.13 7.35 5.18
N ILE A 44 17.82 6.14 4.71
CA ILE A 44 16.80 5.26 5.31
C ILE A 44 17.15 4.99 6.78
N PHE A 45 18.40 4.62 7.06
CA PHE A 45 18.87 4.36 8.42
C PHE A 45 18.73 5.58 9.33
N LYS A 46 19.09 6.78 8.85
CA LYS A 46 18.91 8.02 9.60
C LYS A 46 17.44 8.32 9.89
N LEU A 47 16.55 8.12 8.92
CA LEU A 47 15.10 8.32 9.10
C LEU A 47 14.52 7.29 10.07
N CYS A 48 14.91 6.02 9.96
CA CYS A 48 14.50 4.98 10.91
C CYS A 48 14.93 5.34 12.34
N LEU A 49 16.18 5.77 12.54
CA LEU A 49 16.63 6.23 13.86
C LEU A 49 15.86 7.44 14.36
N PHE A 50 15.59 8.41 13.49
CA PHE A 50 14.86 9.63 13.84
C PHE A 50 13.47 9.34 14.41
N PHE A 51 12.75 8.36 13.87
CA PHE A 51 11.43 7.96 14.38
C PHE A 51 11.51 6.92 15.51
N ALA A 52 12.47 5.99 15.46
CA ALA A 52 12.58 4.91 16.44
C ALA A 52 13.09 5.37 17.80
N ILE A 53 14.06 6.30 17.85
CA ILE A 53 14.63 6.82 19.11
C ILE A 53 13.55 7.42 20.03
N PRO A 54 12.74 8.40 19.60
CA PRO A 54 11.70 8.96 20.45
C PRO A 54 10.66 7.90 20.83
N TYR A 55 10.27 7.02 19.89
CA TYR A 55 9.32 5.94 20.16
C TYR A 55 9.80 5.02 21.30
N PHE A 56 11.00 4.47 21.20
CA PHE A 56 11.54 3.54 22.20
C PHE A 56 11.89 4.24 23.52
N TYR A 57 12.31 5.51 23.49
CA TYR A 57 12.51 6.29 24.70
C TYR A 57 11.20 6.47 25.47
N LEU A 58 10.11 6.85 24.78
CA LEU A 58 8.81 6.99 25.41
C LEU A 58 8.29 5.66 25.94
N LEU A 59 8.48 4.58 25.17
CA LEU A 59 8.01 3.23 25.50
C LEU A 59 8.67 2.65 26.77
N PHE A 60 9.98 2.84 26.93
CA PHE A 60 10.74 2.17 27.99
C PHE A 60 11.11 3.07 29.18
N TYR A 61 11.20 4.39 28.97
CA TYR A 61 11.78 5.29 29.96
C TYR A 61 10.79 6.32 30.51
N HIS A 62 9.95 6.90 29.64
CA HIS A 62 9.05 7.98 30.06
C HIS A 62 7.73 7.47 30.63
N TYR A 63 7.06 6.54 29.95
CA TYR A 63 5.77 6.00 30.36
C TYR A 63 5.92 4.66 31.08
N LYS A 64 5.10 4.45 32.10
CA LYS A 64 5.04 3.18 32.86
C LYS A 64 4.10 2.20 32.18
N ILE A 65 4.53 1.67 31.04
CA ILE A 65 3.75 0.71 30.26
C ILE A 65 3.84 -0.68 30.90
N GLU A 66 2.72 -1.39 30.92
CA GLU A 66 2.63 -2.75 31.46
C GLU A 66 3.59 -3.70 30.74
N SER A 67 4.27 -4.57 31.50
CA SER A 67 5.29 -5.48 30.97
C SER A 67 4.75 -6.45 29.91
N GLU A 68 3.47 -6.85 30.02
CA GLU A 68 2.84 -7.70 29.01
C GLU A 68 2.69 -6.98 27.67
N LEU A 69 2.23 -5.72 27.69
CA LEU A 69 2.10 -4.90 26.50
C LEU A 69 3.47 -4.58 25.88
N GLN A 70 4.48 -4.29 26.71
CA GLN A 70 5.86 -4.10 26.25
C GLN A 70 6.38 -5.36 25.52
N ARG A 71 6.10 -6.56 26.06
CA ARG A 71 6.46 -7.83 25.42
C ARG A 71 5.77 -7.97 24.05
N SER A 72 4.48 -7.68 23.97
CA SER A 72 3.73 -7.72 22.70
C SER A 72 4.30 -6.75 21.66
N ILE A 73 4.63 -5.52 22.08
CA ILE A 73 5.25 -4.50 21.22
C ILE A 73 6.63 -4.96 20.72
N LEU A 74 7.44 -5.57 21.58
CA LEU A 74 8.75 -6.11 21.21
C LEU A 74 8.64 -7.27 20.20
N ILE A 75 7.69 -8.19 20.40
CA ILE A 75 7.39 -9.26 19.44
C ILE A 75 7.00 -8.66 18.09
N ASN A 76 6.10 -7.66 18.08
CA ASN A 76 5.67 -6.99 16.86
C ASN A 76 6.84 -6.27 16.15
N ALA A 77 7.73 -5.62 16.90
CA ALA A 77 8.91 -4.97 16.35
C ALA A 77 9.87 -5.99 15.70
N GLY A 78 10.08 -7.15 16.34
CA GLY A 78 10.86 -8.25 15.79
C GLY A 78 10.26 -8.82 14.49
N LEU A 79 8.95 -9.07 14.47
CA LEU A 79 8.23 -9.53 13.28
C LEU A 79 8.28 -8.49 12.16
N SER A 80 8.12 -7.21 12.48
CA SER A 80 8.19 -6.11 11.50
C SER A 80 9.58 -5.98 10.87
N LEU A 81 10.65 -6.16 11.67
CA LEU A 81 12.02 -6.17 11.17
C LEU A 81 12.26 -7.37 10.23
N ALA A 82 11.77 -8.55 10.59
CA ALA A 82 11.81 -9.71 9.69
C ALA A 82 11.04 -9.44 8.39
N GLY A 83 9.86 -8.83 8.49
CA GLY A 83 9.05 -8.41 7.35
C GLY A 83 9.76 -7.48 6.40
N PHE A 84 10.47 -6.47 6.92
CA PHE A 84 11.27 -5.56 6.12
C PHE A 84 12.27 -6.33 5.22
N PHE A 85 13.04 -7.26 5.79
CA PHE A 85 14.01 -8.05 5.01
C PHE A 85 13.35 -9.02 4.03
N ILE A 86 12.24 -9.65 4.42
CA ILE A 86 11.45 -10.51 3.53
C ILE A 86 10.96 -9.71 2.33
N THR A 87 10.35 -8.55 2.55
CA THR A 87 9.86 -7.65 1.50
C THR A 87 10.98 -7.18 0.58
N GLN A 88 12.14 -6.77 1.14
CA GLN A 88 13.29 -6.38 0.33
C GLN A 88 13.76 -7.51 -0.62
N LYS A 89 13.71 -8.77 -0.17
CA LYS A 89 14.08 -9.93 -0.99
C LYS A 89 12.99 -10.29 -2.00
N MET A 90 11.72 -10.13 -1.65
CA MET A 90 10.58 -10.54 -2.50
C MET A 90 10.26 -9.53 -3.62
N ILE A 91 10.48 -8.23 -3.40
CA ILE A 91 10.16 -7.20 -4.40
C ILE A 91 10.86 -7.45 -5.76
N PRO A 92 12.18 -7.71 -5.84
CA PRO A 92 12.84 -7.99 -7.12
C PRO A 92 12.30 -9.25 -7.80
N VAL A 93 11.93 -10.27 -7.02
CA VAL A 93 11.33 -11.50 -7.53
C VAL A 93 9.97 -11.21 -8.15
N ALA A 94 9.07 -10.56 -7.41
CA ALA A 94 7.74 -10.19 -7.87
C ALA A 94 7.77 -9.23 -9.08
N SER A 95 8.71 -8.28 -9.08
CA SER A 95 8.95 -7.34 -10.18
C SER A 95 9.10 -8.07 -11.52
N ARG A 96 9.87 -9.17 -11.56
CA ARG A 96 10.04 -9.96 -12.78
C ARG A 96 8.70 -10.56 -13.28
N TYR A 97 7.80 -10.95 -12.38
CA TYR A 97 6.50 -11.52 -12.75
C TYR A 97 5.51 -10.47 -13.25
N VAL A 98 5.41 -9.32 -12.59
CA VAL A 98 4.50 -8.23 -13.02
C VAL A 98 4.93 -7.66 -14.37
N LEU A 99 6.24 -7.51 -14.59
CA LEU A 99 6.79 -7.10 -15.89
C LEU A 99 6.45 -8.10 -17.01
N ARG A 100 6.53 -9.42 -16.74
CA ARG A 100 6.14 -10.46 -17.72
C ARG A 100 4.65 -10.43 -18.07
N ARG A 101 3.81 -9.84 -17.20
CA ARG A 101 2.37 -9.68 -17.42
C ARG A 101 1.99 -8.33 -18.00
N ASN A 102 2.97 -7.52 -18.41
CA ASN A 102 2.78 -6.14 -18.88
C ASN A 102 2.17 -5.20 -17.83
N LEU A 103 2.33 -5.51 -16.54
CA LEU A 103 1.97 -4.61 -15.44
C LEU A 103 3.17 -3.70 -15.14
N PHE A 104 3.27 -2.61 -15.89
CA PHE A 104 4.35 -1.64 -15.80
C PHE A 104 3.92 -0.25 -16.25
N GLY A 105 4.62 0.76 -15.73
CA GLY A 105 4.51 2.15 -16.12
C GLY A 105 5.83 2.75 -16.56
N TYR A 106 5.76 3.97 -17.09
CA TYR A 106 6.94 4.81 -17.34
C TYR A 106 6.95 5.97 -16.35
N ASP A 107 8.15 6.37 -15.91
CA ASP A 107 8.30 7.54 -15.04
C ASP A 107 8.02 8.83 -15.85
N ILE A 108 6.80 9.35 -15.69
CA ILE A 108 6.32 10.54 -16.39
C ILE A 108 7.17 11.79 -16.13
N ASN A 109 7.82 11.87 -14.96
CA ASN A 109 8.64 13.01 -14.56
C ASN A 109 10.05 12.95 -15.14
N LYS A 110 10.40 11.85 -15.81
CA LYS A 110 11.70 11.64 -16.47
C LYS A 110 11.58 11.54 -17.99
N LYS A 111 10.45 11.96 -18.56
CA LYS A 111 10.19 11.95 -20.00
C LYS A 111 11.31 12.68 -20.77
N GLY A 112 11.82 12.07 -21.83
CA GLY A 112 12.91 12.61 -22.64
C GLY A 112 14.32 12.27 -22.13
N THR A 113 14.45 11.62 -20.97
CA THR A 113 15.73 11.07 -20.49
C THR A 113 15.81 9.55 -20.76
N PRO A 114 17.02 8.95 -20.80
CA PRO A 114 17.18 7.50 -20.90
C PRO A 114 16.50 6.73 -19.75
N GLN A 115 16.30 7.37 -18.60
CA GLN A 115 15.59 6.76 -17.47
C GLN A 115 14.08 6.73 -17.67
N GLY A 116 13.52 7.67 -18.42
CA GLY A 116 12.07 7.73 -18.69
C GLY A 116 11.58 6.69 -19.68
N THR A 117 12.47 6.04 -20.44
CA THR A 117 12.14 4.95 -21.38
C THR A 117 12.18 3.57 -20.73
N ILE A 118 12.58 3.49 -19.47
CA ILE A 118 12.68 2.25 -18.72
C ILE A 118 11.30 1.87 -18.17
N LYS A 119 10.91 0.60 -18.36
CA LYS A 119 9.68 0.04 -17.77
C LYS A 119 9.87 -0.15 -16.27
N VAL A 120 8.99 0.46 -15.47
CA VAL A 120 8.96 0.34 -14.02
C VAL A 120 7.83 -0.62 -13.63
N PRO A 121 8.09 -1.69 -12.87
CA PRO A 121 7.05 -2.61 -12.41
C PRO A 121 5.98 -1.89 -11.58
N GLU A 122 4.71 -2.15 -11.87
CA GLU A 122 3.58 -1.61 -11.11
C GLU A 122 3.00 -2.65 -10.13
N SER A 123 2.10 -2.20 -9.25
CA SER A 123 1.35 -3.04 -8.29
C SER A 123 2.19 -3.82 -7.28
N LEU A 124 3.45 -3.42 -7.05
CA LEU A 124 4.33 -4.09 -6.09
C LEU A 124 3.88 -3.96 -4.63
N GLY A 125 2.93 -3.06 -4.35
CA GLY A 125 2.26 -2.97 -3.05
C GLY A 125 1.64 -4.29 -2.59
N ILE A 126 1.24 -5.17 -3.52
CA ILE A 126 0.73 -6.51 -3.19
C ILE A 126 1.73 -7.35 -2.38
N VAL A 127 3.03 -7.22 -2.66
CA VAL A 127 4.09 -7.95 -1.94
C VAL A 127 4.19 -7.45 -0.52
N VAL A 128 4.18 -6.13 -0.34
CA VAL A 128 4.26 -5.49 0.98
C VAL A 128 3.04 -5.87 1.82
N GLY A 129 1.85 -5.77 1.24
CA GLY A 129 0.60 -6.11 1.92
C GLY A 129 0.48 -7.59 2.25
N ALA A 130 0.92 -8.50 1.37
CA ALA A 130 0.91 -9.93 1.64
C ALA A 130 1.86 -10.31 2.80
N VAL A 131 3.07 -9.75 2.82
CA VAL A 131 4.02 -9.95 3.92
C VAL A 131 3.44 -9.39 5.23
N PHE A 132 2.85 -8.19 5.19
CA PHE A 132 2.17 -7.59 6.35
C PHE A 132 1.07 -8.50 6.90
N LEU A 133 0.16 -9.00 6.03
CA LEU A 133 -0.95 -9.86 6.46
C LEU A 133 -0.45 -11.17 7.10
N VAL A 134 0.54 -11.82 6.49
CA VAL A 134 1.13 -13.05 7.05
C VAL A 134 1.73 -12.80 8.42
N LEU A 135 2.50 -11.72 8.58
CA LEU A 135 3.12 -11.38 9.85
C LEU A 135 2.12 -10.95 10.91
N ALA A 136 1.05 -10.25 10.52
CA ALA A 136 -0.02 -9.87 11.43
C ALA A 136 -0.82 -11.09 11.90
N ILE A 137 -1.02 -12.09 11.04
CA ILE A 137 -1.62 -13.39 11.43
C ILE A 137 -0.67 -14.15 12.37
N LEU A 138 0.64 -14.14 12.11
CA LEU A 138 1.62 -14.75 13.02
C LEU A 138 1.67 -14.02 14.36
N PHE A 139 1.57 -12.69 14.37
CA PHE A 139 1.50 -11.88 15.59
C PHE A 139 0.30 -12.29 16.46
N GLN A 140 -0.85 -12.55 15.83
CA GLN A 140 -2.04 -13.00 16.54
C GLN A 140 -1.79 -14.30 17.32
N TYR A 141 -1.09 -15.26 16.73
CA TYR A 141 -0.75 -16.53 17.40
C TYR A 141 0.06 -16.31 18.70
N PHE A 142 0.96 -15.32 18.72
CA PHE A 142 1.80 -15.06 19.88
C PHE A 142 1.13 -14.21 20.97
N ASN A 143 0.09 -13.44 20.63
CA ASN A 143 -0.41 -12.37 21.50
C ASN A 143 -1.89 -12.49 21.88
N PHE A 144 -2.67 -13.30 21.17
CA PHE A 144 -4.09 -13.51 21.48
C PHE A 144 -4.38 -14.96 21.82
N THR A 145 -5.15 -15.16 22.89
CA THR A 145 -5.80 -16.43 23.21
C THR A 145 -7.10 -16.57 22.42
N ALA A 146 -7.59 -17.80 22.26
CA ALA A 146 -8.82 -18.09 21.50
C ALA A 146 -10.06 -17.37 22.07
N ASP A 147 -10.08 -17.11 23.38
CA ASP A 147 -11.21 -16.48 24.08
C ASP A 147 -11.09 -14.95 24.18
N SER A 148 -10.11 -14.34 23.49
CA SER A 148 -9.90 -12.89 23.54
C SER A 148 -11.02 -12.13 22.82
N ASN A 149 -11.67 -11.20 23.53
CA ASN A 149 -12.66 -10.29 22.94
C ASN A 149 -12.08 -9.42 21.81
N TRP A 150 -10.78 -9.14 21.85
CA TRP A 150 -10.08 -8.36 20.82
C TRP A 150 -9.97 -9.08 19.48
N LEU A 151 -10.17 -10.40 19.46
CA LEU A 151 -10.00 -11.23 18.27
C LEU A 151 -11.01 -10.88 17.16
N VAL A 152 -12.22 -10.45 17.54
CA VAL A 152 -13.26 -10.02 16.60
C VAL A 152 -12.83 -8.78 15.85
N GLU A 153 -12.40 -7.73 16.57
CA GLU A 153 -11.94 -6.47 15.99
C GLU A 153 -10.65 -6.66 15.18
N TYR A 154 -9.71 -7.47 15.71
CA TYR A 154 -8.44 -7.75 15.04
C TYR A 154 -8.64 -8.49 13.72
N ASN A 155 -9.45 -9.56 13.70
CA ASN A 155 -9.76 -10.30 12.48
C ASN A 155 -10.54 -9.46 11.47
N ALA A 156 -11.44 -8.60 11.94
CA ALA A 156 -12.16 -7.68 11.08
C ALA A 156 -11.24 -6.63 10.44
N ALA A 157 -10.26 -6.11 11.19
CA ALA A 157 -9.23 -5.23 10.65
C ALA A 157 -8.38 -5.96 9.59
N LEU A 158 -7.93 -7.19 9.85
CA LEU A 158 -7.20 -8.00 8.88
C LEU A 158 -8.02 -8.30 7.61
N ALA A 159 -9.29 -8.64 7.75
CA ALA A 159 -10.20 -8.88 6.63
C ALA A 159 -10.39 -7.60 5.79
N SER A 160 -10.55 -6.45 6.45
CA SER A 160 -10.64 -5.13 5.80
C SER A 160 -9.38 -4.80 5.00
N ILE A 161 -8.20 -4.97 5.61
CA ILE A 161 -6.91 -4.75 4.94
C ILE A 161 -6.71 -5.73 3.78
N CYS A 162 -7.08 -7.00 3.95
CA CYS A 162 -7.01 -8.01 2.90
C CYS A 162 -7.91 -7.66 1.71
N PHE A 163 -9.16 -7.26 1.95
CA PHE A 163 -10.04 -6.78 0.87
C PHE A 163 -9.49 -5.52 0.21
N MET A 164 -8.96 -4.57 0.97
CA MET A 164 -8.37 -3.36 0.39
C MET A 164 -7.17 -3.69 -0.50
N LEU A 165 -6.31 -4.61 -0.06
CA LEU A 165 -5.15 -5.07 -0.83
C LEU A 165 -5.59 -5.78 -2.12
N LEU A 166 -6.58 -6.67 -2.03
CA LEU A 166 -7.12 -7.39 -3.17
C LEU A 166 -7.75 -6.43 -4.17
N LEU A 167 -8.63 -5.53 -3.71
CA LEU A 167 -9.33 -4.60 -4.58
C LEU A 167 -8.39 -3.55 -5.18
N GLY A 168 -7.37 -3.12 -4.46
CA GLY A 168 -6.31 -2.26 -5.01
C GLY A 168 -5.54 -2.95 -6.13
N PHE A 169 -5.15 -4.22 -5.92
CA PHE A 169 -4.51 -5.00 -6.99
C PHE A 169 -5.44 -5.24 -8.19
N VAL A 170 -6.72 -5.52 -7.95
CA VAL A 170 -7.71 -5.69 -9.02
C VAL A 170 -7.92 -4.39 -9.80
N ASP A 171 -7.93 -3.23 -9.13
CA ASP A 171 -7.98 -1.92 -9.77
C ASP A 171 -6.79 -1.71 -10.71
N ASP A 172 -5.58 -2.01 -10.23
CA ASP A 172 -4.37 -1.88 -11.05
C ASP A 172 -4.37 -2.83 -12.27
N VAL A 173 -4.93 -4.03 -12.13
CA VAL A 173 -4.93 -5.03 -13.22
C VAL A 173 -6.04 -4.77 -14.24
N LEU A 174 -7.20 -4.26 -13.80
CA LEU A 174 -8.38 -4.10 -14.64
C LEU A 174 -8.60 -2.66 -15.11
N ASP A 175 -7.79 -1.69 -14.65
CA ASP A 175 -7.94 -0.26 -14.95
C ASP A 175 -9.39 0.22 -14.76
N VAL A 176 -9.96 0.00 -13.56
CA VAL A 176 -11.39 0.24 -13.37
C VAL A 176 -11.75 1.74 -13.47
N PRO A 177 -12.98 2.09 -13.90
CA PRO A 177 -13.38 3.49 -14.01
C PRO A 177 -13.31 4.24 -12.67
N TRP A 178 -12.95 5.53 -12.69
CA TRP A 178 -12.79 6.36 -11.49
C TRP A 178 -13.99 6.34 -10.52
N ARG A 179 -15.22 6.19 -11.05
CA ARG A 179 -16.44 6.07 -10.23
C ARG A 179 -16.43 4.81 -9.36
N VAL A 180 -15.92 3.71 -9.91
CA VAL A 180 -15.79 2.44 -9.20
C VAL A 180 -14.66 2.53 -8.18
N LYS A 181 -13.54 3.20 -8.51
CA LYS A 181 -12.44 3.45 -7.58
C LYS A 181 -12.88 4.14 -6.28
N LEU A 182 -13.85 5.06 -6.36
CA LEU A 182 -14.42 5.70 -5.16
C LEU A 182 -15.27 4.74 -4.30
N ILE A 183 -15.82 3.68 -4.89
CA ILE A 183 -16.72 2.73 -4.22
C ILE A 183 -15.96 1.50 -3.70
N LEU A 184 -14.86 1.07 -4.33
CA LEU A 184 -14.11 -0.11 -3.89
C LEU A 184 -13.68 -0.07 -2.40
N PRO A 185 -13.17 1.06 -1.88
CA PRO A 185 -12.84 1.16 -0.44
C PRO A 185 -14.03 0.97 0.48
N SER A 186 -15.24 1.30 0.02
CA SER A 186 -16.48 1.12 0.79
C SER A 186 -16.73 -0.34 1.13
N PHE A 187 -16.53 -1.25 0.16
CA PHE A 187 -16.70 -2.68 0.40
C PHE A 187 -15.63 -3.22 1.33
N ALA A 188 -14.38 -2.79 1.15
CA ALA A 188 -13.28 -3.18 2.01
C ALA A 188 -13.45 -2.70 3.45
N ALA A 189 -14.11 -1.56 3.70
CA ALA A 189 -14.34 -1.03 5.05
C ALA A 189 -15.43 -1.79 5.86
N LEU A 190 -16.28 -2.60 5.20
CA LEU A 190 -17.42 -3.24 5.85
C LEU A 190 -17.07 -4.16 7.03
N PRO A 191 -16.05 -5.05 6.95
CA PRO A 191 -15.70 -5.91 8.08
C PRO A 191 -15.40 -5.11 9.34
N LEU A 192 -14.60 -4.05 9.21
CA LEU A 192 -14.25 -3.16 10.31
C LEU A 192 -15.48 -2.46 10.89
N LEU A 193 -16.37 -1.98 10.03
CA LEU A 193 -17.60 -1.30 10.46
C LEU A 193 -18.54 -2.23 11.23
N MET A 194 -18.65 -3.50 10.82
CA MET A 194 -19.50 -4.49 11.46
C MET A 194 -18.94 -4.97 12.80
N ALA A 195 -17.62 -5.04 12.93
CA ALA A 195 -16.97 -5.44 14.18
C ALA A 195 -16.87 -4.32 15.22
N TYR A 196 -17.15 -3.07 14.85
CA TYR A 196 -17.07 -1.94 15.78
C TYR A 196 -18.09 -2.06 16.91
N ALA A 197 -17.58 -2.31 18.13
CA ALA A 197 -18.36 -2.41 19.36
C ALA A 197 -18.21 -1.18 20.29
N GLY A 198 -17.44 -0.17 19.87
CA GLY A 198 -17.17 1.02 20.67
C GLY A 198 -18.34 2.00 20.79
N HIS A 199 -18.16 3.02 21.63
CA HIS A 199 -19.14 4.10 21.81
C HIS A 199 -19.29 4.95 20.54
N THR A 200 -20.49 5.50 20.32
CA THR A 200 -20.81 6.43 19.21
C THR A 200 -20.82 7.89 19.63
N SER A 201 -20.43 8.16 20.88
CA SER A 201 -20.37 9.51 21.43
C SER A 201 -19.00 10.15 21.16
N ILE A 202 -19.01 11.41 20.76
CA ILE A 202 -17.81 12.21 20.51
C ILE A 202 -17.67 13.31 21.56
N ILE A 203 -16.42 13.68 21.85
CA ILE A 203 -16.10 14.87 22.64
C ILE A 203 -15.99 16.05 21.68
N ILE A 204 -16.75 17.11 21.95
CA ILE A 204 -16.69 18.33 21.14
C ILE A 204 -15.38 19.06 21.43
N PRO A 205 -14.58 19.45 20.40
CA PRO A 205 -13.35 20.21 20.62
C PRO A 205 -13.62 21.49 21.43
N LYS A 206 -12.79 21.79 22.42
CA LYS A 206 -12.96 22.93 23.35
C LYS A 206 -13.33 24.27 22.68
N PRO A 207 -12.75 24.66 21.53
CA PRO A 207 -13.13 25.90 20.85
C PRO A 207 -14.58 25.92 20.33
N LEU A 208 -15.19 24.76 20.10
CA LEU A 208 -16.55 24.59 19.58
C LEU A 208 -17.61 24.48 20.69
N VAL A 209 -17.20 24.12 21.91
CA VAL A 209 -18.10 23.94 23.07
C VAL A 209 -18.97 25.19 23.33
N PRO A 210 -18.44 26.44 23.30
CA PRO A 210 -19.27 27.63 23.51
C PRO A 210 -20.37 27.84 22.46
N TYR A 211 -20.21 27.30 21.25
CA TYR A 211 -21.18 27.44 20.16
C TYR A 211 -22.24 26.33 20.17
N VAL A 212 -21.86 25.12 20.58
CA VAL A 212 -22.76 23.94 20.57
C VAL A 212 -23.50 23.78 21.90
N GLY A 213 -22.91 24.24 23.01
CA GLY A 213 -23.52 24.13 24.35
C GLY A 213 -23.47 22.72 24.95
N LEU A 214 -22.74 21.79 24.33
CA LEU A 214 -22.56 20.41 24.79
C LEU A 214 -21.06 20.06 24.78
N GLU A 215 -20.62 19.27 25.74
CA GLU A 215 -19.24 18.73 25.78
C GLU A 215 -19.15 17.35 25.14
N ILE A 216 -20.22 16.55 25.26
CA ILE A 216 -20.33 15.20 24.72
C ILE A 216 -21.58 15.12 23.86
N LEU A 217 -21.44 14.60 22.64
CA LEU A 217 -22.52 14.44 21.68
C LEU A 217 -22.60 12.98 21.23
N ASP A 218 -23.76 12.33 21.42
CA ASP A 218 -24.01 11.01 20.84
C ASP A 218 -24.48 11.13 19.40
N LEU A 219 -23.69 10.59 18.47
CA LEU A 219 -23.96 10.62 17.04
C LEU A 219 -24.73 9.38 16.54
N GLY A 220 -24.79 8.30 17.34
CA GLY A 220 -25.43 7.06 16.97
C GLY A 220 -24.97 6.54 15.59
N TRP A 221 -25.91 6.34 14.66
CA TRP A 221 -25.62 5.82 13.32
C TRP A 221 -24.77 6.76 12.46
N ILE A 222 -24.81 8.08 12.72
CA ILE A 222 -23.99 9.06 12.00
C ILE A 222 -22.51 8.82 12.26
N TYR A 223 -22.15 8.35 13.47
CA TYR A 223 -20.79 7.96 13.79
C TYR A 223 -20.30 6.80 12.91
N LYS A 224 -21.17 5.81 12.67
CA LYS A 224 -20.89 4.68 11.77
C LYS A 224 -20.71 5.13 10.33
N LEU A 225 -21.56 6.05 9.86
CA LEU A 225 -21.38 6.67 8.55
C LEU A 225 -20.06 7.44 8.46
N TYR A 226 -19.69 8.19 9.50
CA TYR A 226 -18.41 8.89 9.57
C TYR A 226 -17.22 7.93 9.46
N MET A 227 -17.19 6.84 10.24
CA MET A 227 -16.10 5.85 10.17
C MET A 227 -15.96 5.23 8.78
N PHE A 228 -17.10 4.91 8.16
CA PHE A 228 -17.14 4.40 6.80
C PHE A 228 -16.55 5.40 5.79
N LEU A 229 -17.00 6.66 5.84
CA LEU A 229 -16.49 7.71 4.97
C LEU A 229 -15.01 8.02 5.24
N LEU A 230 -14.56 7.91 6.49
CA LEU A 230 -13.16 8.08 6.86
C LEU A 230 -12.28 7.02 6.19
N ALA A 231 -12.69 5.75 6.21
CA ALA A 231 -11.95 4.67 5.53
C ALA A 231 -11.85 4.93 4.02
N VAL A 232 -12.93 5.36 3.39
CA VAL A 232 -12.97 5.74 1.96
C VAL A 232 -12.08 6.96 1.69
N PHE A 233 -12.13 7.97 2.56
CA PHE A 233 -11.32 9.17 2.43
C PHE A 233 -9.82 8.87 2.52
N CYS A 234 -9.40 8.05 3.49
CA CYS A 234 -7.99 7.75 3.71
C CYS A 234 -7.32 7.12 2.49
N THR A 235 -7.96 6.13 1.85
CA THR A 235 -7.37 5.44 0.69
C THR A 235 -7.34 6.33 -0.54
N ASN A 236 -8.42 7.07 -0.81
CA ASN A 236 -8.46 7.99 -1.93
C ASN A 236 -7.51 9.18 -1.74
N SER A 237 -7.35 9.70 -0.52
CA SER A 237 -6.47 10.85 -0.25
C SER A 237 -5.00 10.55 -0.55
N ILE A 238 -4.53 9.36 -0.19
CA ILE A 238 -3.16 8.93 -0.55
C ILE A 238 -3.05 8.74 -2.06
N ASN A 239 -4.05 8.13 -2.70
CA ASN A 239 -4.02 7.84 -4.13
C ASN A 239 -4.07 9.11 -5.00
N ILE A 240 -4.74 10.18 -4.59
CA ILE A 240 -4.72 11.46 -5.32
C ILE A 240 -3.45 12.27 -5.04
N HIS A 241 -2.82 12.06 -3.89
CA HIS A 241 -1.58 12.73 -3.48
C HIS A 241 -0.36 11.88 -3.81
N ALA A 242 -0.26 11.53 -5.09
CA ALA A 242 0.68 10.55 -5.66
C ALA A 242 1.39 11.12 -6.90
N GLY A 243 2.25 10.32 -7.54
CA GLY A 243 2.86 10.67 -8.83
C GLY A 243 4.25 11.30 -8.77
N LEU A 244 4.86 11.39 -7.57
CA LEU A 244 6.29 11.64 -7.39
C LEU A 244 6.94 10.41 -6.75
N ASN A 245 8.13 10.04 -7.23
CA ASN A 245 8.84 8.84 -6.75
C ASN A 245 8.99 8.82 -5.22
N GLY A 246 8.29 7.89 -4.58
CA GLY A 246 8.35 7.65 -3.14
C GLY A 246 7.45 8.56 -2.30
N LEU A 247 6.59 9.38 -2.90
CA LEU A 247 5.68 10.27 -2.16
C LEU A 247 4.58 9.47 -1.44
N GLU A 248 3.96 8.48 -2.08
CA GLU A 248 2.92 7.64 -1.47
C GLU A 248 3.45 6.88 -0.25
N VAL A 249 4.64 6.28 -0.39
CA VAL A 249 5.29 5.53 0.69
C VAL A 249 5.85 6.48 1.76
N GLY A 250 6.43 7.61 1.36
CA GLY A 250 7.01 8.57 2.28
C GLY A 250 5.97 9.16 3.24
N GLN A 251 4.84 9.62 2.71
CA GLN A 251 3.77 10.18 3.54
C GLN A 251 3.15 9.13 4.48
N THR A 252 2.96 7.89 4.02
CA THR A 252 2.40 6.81 4.86
C THR A 252 3.35 6.40 5.98
N VAL A 253 4.67 6.38 5.76
CA VAL A 253 5.68 6.15 6.81
C VAL A 253 5.64 7.25 7.88
N VAL A 254 5.52 8.52 7.47
CA VAL A 254 5.41 9.65 8.42
C VAL A 254 4.14 9.54 9.25
N ILE A 255 2.99 9.27 8.61
CA ILE A 255 1.70 9.09 9.30
C ILE A 255 1.76 7.91 10.28
N ALA A 256 2.27 6.75 9.84
CA ALA A 256 2.39 5.56 10.68
C ALA A 256 3.28 5.83 11.90
N SER A 257 4.41 6.50 11.71
CA SER A 257 5.32 6.86 12.81
C SER A 257 4.66 7.81 13.82
N ALA A 258 3.92 8.81 13.33
CA ALA A 258 3.18 9.74 14.18
C ALA A 258 2.08 9.03 15.00
N VAL A 259 1.33 8.12 14.37
CA VAL A 259 0.31 7.30 15.05
C VAL A 259 0.97 6.41 16.11
N SER A 260 2.06 5.71 15.79
CA SER A 260 2.77 4.86 16.76
C SER A 260 3.27 5.64 17.98
N ILE A 261 3.84 6.82 17.77
CA ILE A 261 4.28 7.69 18.88
C ILE A 261 3.09 8.20 19.68
N ASN A 262 2.01 8.62 19.02
CA ASN A 262 0.81 9.10 19.69
C ASN A 262 0.14 8.01 20.55
N LEU A 263 0.12 6.76 20.08
CA LEU A 263 -0.40 5.62 20.84
C LEU A 263 0.38 5.38 22.14
N VAL A 264 1.71 5.55 22.11
CA VAL A 264 2.54 5.44 23.33
C VAL A 264 2.27 6.60 24.29
N ILE A 265 1.97 7.78 23.79
CA ILE A 265 1.67 8.98 24.61
C ILE A 265 0.31 8.88 25.31
N LEU A 266 -0.66 8.24 24.66
CA LEU A 266 -2.03 8.10 25.18
C LEU A 266 -2.21 6.96 26.19
N TYR A 267 -1.21 6.09 26.34
CA TYR A 267 -1.20 4.99 27.29
C TYR A 267 -0.60 5.42 28.64
#